data_AF-A0A8J4QR53-F1
#
_entry.id   AF-A0A8J4QR53-F1
#
_cell.length_a   1.000
_cell.length_b   1.000
_cell.length_c   1.000
_cell.angle_alpha   90.00
_cell.angle_beta   90.00
_cell.angle_gamma   90.00
#
_symmetry.space_group_name_H-M   'P 1'
#
loop_
_entity.id
_entity.type
_entity.pdbx_description
1 polymer ?
#
loop_
_entity_poly.entity_id
_entity_poly.type
_entity_poly.pdbx_seq_one_letter_code
_entity_poly.pdbx_strand_id
1 'polypeptide(L)'
;MKAKGILVILALVVLAVAVESDPDTVTKVKTVRGKKVCTKGWECNQWSQFCCNETITDYFQVYQFEEWFSKRNSHVAHAVRFWDYQSFILAAAQYEPLGFGTTGNKTEKMREVATFLGHV
;
A
#
# COMPACT_ATOMS: atom_id res chain seq x y z
N MET A 1 27.07 19.16 -31.77
CA MET A 1 25.70 19.11 -31.19
C MET A 1 25.11 17.69 -31.10
N LYS A 2 25.52 16.72 -31.94
CA LYS A 2 24.96 15.36 -31.94
C LYS A 2 25.32 14.51 -30.71
N ALA A 3 26.59 14.46 -30.29
CA ALA A 3 27.03 13.59 -29.19
C ALA A 3 26.50 14.02 -27.80
N LYS A 4 26.48 15.33 -27.52
CA LYS A 4 25.96 15.87 -26.24
C LYS A 4 24.44 15.64 -26.10
N GLY A 5 23.69 15.78 -27.20
CA GLY A 5 22.24 15.47 -27.20
C GLY A 5 21.97 13.99 -26.98
N ILE A 6 22.75 13.09 -27.59
CA ILE A 6 22.63 11.64 -27.39
C ILE A 6 22.94 11.25 -25.93
N LEU A 7 23.98 11.84 -25.31
CA LEU A 7 24.31 11.61 -23.90
C LEU A 7 23.20 12.07 -22.94
N VAL A 8 22.58 13.22 -23.22
CA VAL A 8 21.45 13.72 -22.41
C VAL A 8 20.23 12.81 -22.56
N ILE A 9 19.94 12.33 -23.78
CA ILE A 9 18.83 11.40 -24.01
C ILE A 9 19.10 10.05 -23.32
N LEU A 10 20.33 9.53 -23.40
CA LEU A 10 20.69 8.30 -22.69
C LEU A 10 20.54 8.46 -21.18
N ALA A 11 20.98 9.58 -20.61
CA ALA A 11 20.86 9.86 -19.19
C ALA A 11 19.38 9.97 -18.75
N LEU A 12 18.53 10.57 -19.57
CA LEU A 12 17.08 10.65 -19.31
C LEU A 12 16.40 9.28 -19.39
N VAL A 13 16.80 8.42 -20.34
CA VAL A 13 16.30 7.05 -20.44
C VAL A 13 16.75 6.21 -19.25
N VAL A 14 18.00 6.35 -18.80
CA VAL A 14 18.49 5.66 -17.59
C VAL A 14 17.75 6.15 -16.34
N LEU A 15 17.47 7.44 -16.21
CA LEU A 15 16.64 7.96 -15.10
C LEU A 15 15.19 7.44 -15.17
N ALA A 16 14.62 7.31 -16.37
CA ALA A 16 13.26 6.79 -16.54
C ALA A 16 13.16 5.29 -16.22
N VAL A 17 14.23 4.52 -16.49
CA VAL A 17 14.30 3.08 -16.16
C VAL A 17 14.65 2.86 -14.69
N ALA A 18 15.38 3.77 -14.05
CA ALA A 18 15.72 3.72 -12.63
C ALA A 18 14.54 4.06 -11.69
N VAL A 19 13.36 4.40 -12.23
CA VAL A 19 12.10 4.34 -11.47
C VAL A 19 11.65 2.88 -11.42
N GLU A 20 12.47 2.03 -10.79
CA GLU A 20 12.06 0.68 -10.46
C GLU A 20 11.00 0.79 -9.36
N SER A 21 9.75 0.57 -9.74
CA SER A 21 8.74 0.07 -8.82
C SER A 21 9.32 -1.15 -8.14
N ASP A 22 9.42 -1.10 -6.81
CA ASP A 22 9.93 -2.16 -5.95
C ASP A 22 9.46 -3.54 -6.47
N PRO A 23 10.37 -4.44 -6.91
CA PRO A 23 10.02 -5.73 -7.51
C PRO A 23 9.17 -6.60 -6.58
N ASP A 24 9.14 -6.28 -5.29
CA ASP A 24 8.27 -6.90 -4.31
C ASP A 24 6.79 -6.56 -4.52
N THR A 25 6.40 -5.55 -5.29
CA THR A 25 4.99 -5.16 -5.48
C THR A 25 4.28 -5.86 -6.64
N VAL A 26 4.95 -6.77 -7.36
CA VAL A 26 4.37 -7.43 -8.54
C VAL A 26 3.23 -8.37 -8.14
N THR A 27 2.01 -8.07 -8.60
CA THR A 27 0.84 -8.93 -8.41
C THR A 27 0.99 -10.23 -9.19
N LYS A 28 1.12 -11.35 -8.48
CA LYS A 28 1.11 -12.69 -9.07
C LYS A 28 -0.31 -13.23 -9.07
N VAL A 29 -0.71 -13.86 -10.16
CA VAL A 29 -2.08 -14.35 -10.36
C VAL A 29 -2.06 -15.86 -10.57
N LYS A 30 -3.01 -16.56 -9.95
CA LYS A 30 -3.26 -18.00 -10.14
C LYS A 30 -4.77 -18.27 -10.13
N THR A 31 -5.18 -19.37 -10.76
CA THR A 31 -6.54 -19.89 -10.64
C THR A 31 -6.55 -21.12 -9.74
N VAL A 32 -7.38 -21.12 -8.70
CA VAL A 32 -7.58 -22.25 -7.79
C VAL A 32 -9.06 -22.59 -7.76
N ARG A 33 -9.42 -23.81 -8.19
CA ARG A 33 -10.82 -24.28 -8.25
C ARG A 33 -11.76 -23.31 -8.99
N GLY A 34 -11.30 -22.77 -10.13
CA GLY A 34 -12.05 -21.82 -10.95
C GLY A 34 -12.11 -20.39 -10.40
N LYS A 35 -11.56 -20.11 -9.22
CA LYS A 35 -11.47 -18.75 -8.65
C LYS A 35 -10.10 -18.15 -8.91
N LYS A 36 -10.08 -16.88 -9.34
CA LYS A 36 -8.85 -16.09 -9.46
C LYS A 36 -8.38 -15.71 -8.05
N VAL A 37 -7.14 -16.05 -7.74
CA VAL A 37 -6.45 -15.68 -6.50
C VAL A 37 -5.13 -15.00 -6.84
N CYS A 38 -4.71 -14.05 -6.03
CA CYS A 38 -3.51 -13.30 -6.26
C CYS A 38 -2.65 -13.25 -4.99
N THR A 39 -1.38 -12.90 -5.18
CA THR A 39 -0.48 -12.47 -4.11
C THR A 39 0.16 -11.16 -4.56
N LYS A 40 0.41 -10.25 -3.62
CA LYS A 40 1.03 -8.96 -3.89
C LYS A 40 2.03 -8.65 -2.77
N GLY A 41 3.30 -8.85 -3.09
CA GLY A 41 4.41 -8.58 -2.19
C GLY A 41 4.28 -9.13 -0.79
N TRP A 42 4.83 -8.36 0.16
CA TRP A 42 4.80 -8.68 1.57
C TRP A 42 3.45 -8.37 2.23
N GLU A 43 2.74 -7.35 1.74
CA GLU A 43 1.48 -6.85 2.31
C GLU A 43 0.32 -7.84 2.10
N CYS A 44 0.30 -8.54 0.96
CA CYS A 44 -0.70 -9.56 0.65
C CYS A 44 -0.02 -10.84 0.12
N ASN A 45 0.78 -11.48 0.98
CA ASN A 45 1.65 -12.60 0.61
C ASN A 45 0.94 -13.97 0.52
N GLN A 46 -0.35 -14.04 0.84
CA GLN A 46 -1.16 -15.26 0.79
C GLN A 46 -2.04 -15.28 -0.46
N TRP A 47 -2.21 -16.46 -1.07
CA TRP A 47 -3.09 -16.64 -2.23
C TRP A 47 -4.55 -16.39 -1.85
N SER A 48 -5.03 -15.19 -2.14
CA SER A 48 -6.39 -14.77 -1.83
C SER A 48 -7.03 -14.05 -3.01
N GLN A 49 -8.36 -14.19 -3.11
CA GLN A 49 -9.16 -13.41 -4.06
C GLN A 49 -9.16 -11.91 -3.72
N PHE A 50 -8.89 -11.56 -2.45
CA PHE A 50 -8.87 -10.18 -1.96
C PHE A 50 -7.57 -9.46 -2.32
N CYS A 51 -6.46 -10.18 -2.54
CA CYS A 51 -5.17 -9.61 -2.93
C CYS A 51 -5.04 -9.23 -4.43
N CYS A 52 -6.11 -9.35 -5.22
CA CYS A 52 -6.03 -9.15 -6.67
C CYS A 52 -6.08 -7.68 -7.12
N ASN A 53 -6.47 -6.78 -6.22
CA ASN A 53 -6.65 -5.36 -6.49
C ASN A 53 -5.71 -4.55 -5.58
N GLU A 54 -6.09 -3.32 -5.25
CA GLU A 54 -5.33 -2.46 -4.34
C GLU A 54 -5.31 -2.97 -2.90
N THR A 55 -4.17 -2.81 -2.24
CA THR A 55 -3.88 -3.00 -0.81
C THR A 55 -4.02 -1.67 -0.06
N ILE A 56 -3.96 -1.65 1.27
CA ILE A 56 -4.18 -0.42 2.05
C ILE A 56 -3.12 0.63 1.71
N THR A 57 -1.85 0.24 1.55
CA THR A 57 -0.78 1.17 1.20
C THR A 57 -0.91 1.81 -0.18
N ASP A 58 -1.75 1.30 -1.08
CA ASP A 58 -1.98 1.94 -2.39
C ASP A 58 -2.85 3.20 -2.27
N TYR A 59 -3.67 3.31 -1.22
CA TYR A 59 -4.68 4.37 -1.12
C TYR A 59 -4.75 5.09 0.24
N PHE A 60 -4.09 4.56 1.27
CA PHE A 60 -3.95 5.19 2.57
C PHE A 60 -2.46 5.35 2.88
N GLN A 61 -1.94 6.55 2.62
CA GLN A 61 -0.51 6.85 2.73
C GLN A 61 -0.15 7.40 4.11
N VAL A 62 1.14 7.32 4.46
CA VAL A 62 1.65 7.81 5.75
C VAL A 62 1.25 9.26 6.05
N TYR A 63 1.27 10.15 5.06
CA TYR A 63 0.91 11.55 5.28
C TYR A 63 -0.55 11.71 5.74
N GLN A 64 -1.49 10.91 5.20
CA GLN A 64 -2.90 10.96 5.59
C GLN A 64 -3.07 10.48 7.03
N PHE A 65 -2.35 9.42 7.42
CA PHE A 65 -2.34 8.95 8.81
C PHE A 65 -1.83 10.03 9.76
N GLU A 66 -0.72 10.69 9.43
CA GLU A 66 -0.17 11.77 10.25
C GLU A 66 -1.09 12.99 10.33
N GLU A 67 -1.80 13.32 9.24
CA GLU A 67 -2.80 14.40 9.22
C GLU A 67 -4.02 14.06 10.08
N TRP A 68 -4.61 12.87 9.90
CA TRP A 68 -5.81 12.43 10.61
C TRP A 68 -5.56 12.30 12.11
N PHE A 69 -4.37 11.83 12.49
CA PHE A 69 -3.99 11.61 13.89
C PHE A 69 -2.90 12.57 14.38
N SER A 70 -2.95 13.82 13.93
CA SER A 70 -1.95 14.87 14.22
C SER A 70 -1.70 15.14 15.71
N LYS A 71 -2.65 14.81 16.59
CA LYS A 71 -2.54 15.02 18.05
C LYS A 71 -2.20 13.76 18.86
N ARG A 72 -2.09 12.58 18.23
CA ARG A 72 -1.85 11.30 18.95
C ARG A 72 -0.54 11.28 19.75
N ASN A 73 0.42 12.10 19.32
CA ASN A 73 1.75 12.23 19.94
C ASN A 73 1.91 13.52 20.76
N SER A 74 0.82 14.25 21.02
CA SER A 74 0.88 15.42 21.89
C SER A 74 1.20 15.03 23.34
N HIS A 75 1.80 15.94 24.12
CA HIS A 75 2.20 15.66 25.51
C HIS A 75 1.04 15.27 26.45
N VAL A 76 -0.20 15.59 26.07
CA VAL A 76 -1.41 15.26 26.83
C VAL A 76 -2.01 13.91 26.44
N ALA A 77 -1.50 13.26 25.39
CA ALA A 77 -2.00 11.96 24.94
C ALA A 77 -1.52 10.84 25.87
N HIS A 78 -2.37 9.84 26.06
CA HIS A 78 -2.05 8.69 26.93
C HIS A 78 -1.02 7.73 26.31
N ALA A 79 -0.90 7.70 24.98
CA ALA A 79 -0.13 6.70 24.24
C ALA A 79 0.87 7.38 23.27
N VAL A 80 1.65 8.33 23.78
CA VAL A 80 2.63 9.10 23.01
C VAL A 80 3.63 8.16 22.32
N ARG A 81 3.76 8.28 21.00
CA ARG A 81 4.63 7.49 20.12
C ARG A 81 4.33 5.99 20.08
N PHE A 82 3.20 5.55 20.62
CA PHE A 82 2.81 4.15 20.60
C PHE A 82 2.18 3.74 19.27
N TRP A 83 1.29 4.58 18.73
CA TRP A 83 0.60 4.32 17.47
C TRP A 83 1.38 4.94 16.31
N ASP A 84 1.82 4.13 15.35
CA ASP A 84 2.47 4.60 14.13
C ASP A 84 1.93 3.90 12.89
N TYR A 85 2.11 4.55 11.74
CA TYR A 85 1.58 4.09 10.46
C TYR A 85 2.16 2.71 10.05
N GLN A 86 3.45 2.49 10.28
CA GLN A 86 4.11 1.24 9.90
C GLN A 86 3.52 0.07 10.70
N SER A 87 3.34 0.25 12.00
CA SER A 87 2.70 -0.74 12.88
C SER A 87 1.27 -1.05 12.43
N PHE A 88 0.50 -0.03 12.03
CA PHE A 88 -0.85 -0.22 11.49
C PHE A 88 -0.84 -1.06 10.19
N ILE A 89 -0.01 -0.72 9.21
CA ILE A 89 0.06 -1.47 7.95
C ILE A 89 0.56 -2.90 8.17
N LEU A 90 1.57 -3.11 9.02
CA LEU A 90 2.07 -4.46 9.32
C LEU A 90 1.00 -5.33 9.97
N ALA A 91 0.19 -4.76 10.87
CA ALA A 91 -0.96 -5.45 11.45
C ALA A 91 -2.03 -5.73 10.39
N ALA A 92 -2.37 -4.73 9.57
CA ALA A 92 -3.39 -4.83 8.55
C ALA A 92 -3.06 -5.87 7.47
N ALA A 93 -1.80 -5.97 7.06
CA ALA A 93 -1.29 -6.96 6.10
C ALA A 93 -1.63 -8.42 6.47
N GLN A 94 -1.80 -8.72 7.75
CA GLN A 94 -2.23 -10.07 8.19
C GLN A 94 -3.71 -10.36 7.86
N TYR A 95 -4.51 -9.32 7.69
CA TYR A 95 -5.96 -9.39 7.46
C TYR A 95 -6.37 -8.93 6.06
N GLU A 96 -5.48 -8.30 5.28
CA GLU A 96 -5.73 -7.96 3.88
C GLU A 96 -6.07 -9.19 3.01
N PRO A 97 -5.40 -10.35 3.15
CA PRO A 97 -5.81 -11.57 2.45
C PRO A 97 -7.17 -12.10 2.91
N LEU A 98 -7.72 -11.60 4.02
CA LEU A 98 -9.03 -11.96 4.56
C LEU A 98 -10.11 -10.92 4.21
N GLY A 99 -9.73 -9.79 3.62
CA GLY A 99 -10.66 -8.79 3.10
C GLY A 99 -10.58 -7.40 3.75
N PHE A 100 -9.81 -7.22 4.84
CA PHE A 100 -9.70 -5.92 5.51
C PHE A 100 -9.03 -4.90 4.59
N GLY A 101 -9.75 -3.85 4.19
CA GLY A 101 -9.24 -2.81 3.30
C GLY A 101 -8.99 -3.28 1.86
N THR A 102 -9.43 -4.48 1.50
CA THR A 102 -9.22 -5.07 0.17
C THR A 102 -10.53 -5.55 -0.48
N THR A 103 -11.65 -5.40 0.22
CA THR A 103 -12.98 -5.82 -0.25
C THR A 103 -13.71 -4.71 -1.01
N GLY A 104 -14.32 -5.07 -2.13
CA GLY A 104 -15.13 -4.16 -2.93
C GLY A 104 -14.30 -3.24 -3.84
N ASN A 105 -14.93 -2.16 -4.28
CA ASN A 105 -14.26 -1.13 -5.08
C ASN A 105 -13.38 -0.21 -4.21
N LYS A 106 -12.53 0.60 -4.84
CA LYS A 106 -11.60 1.50 -4.14
C LYS A 106 -12.29 2.40 -3.10
N THR A 107 -13.47 2.94 -3.40
CA THR A 107 -14.22 3.80 -2.47
C THR A 107 -14.74 3.02 -1.26
N GLU A 108 -15.18 1.77 -1.45
CA GLU A 108 -15.61 0.89 -0.36
C GLU A 108 -14.44 0.53 0.57
N LYS A 109 -13.27 0.20 0.00
CA LYS A 109 -12.04 -0.04 0.76
C LYS A 109 -11.63 1.16 1.62
N MET A 110 -11.59 2.35 1.00
CA MET A 110 -11.32 3.61 1.72
C MET A 110 -12.34 3.85 2.84
N ARG A 111 -13.62 3.57 2.58
CA ARG A 111 -14.69 3.71 3.57
C ARG A 111 -14.53 2.73 4.73
N GLU A 112 -14.16 1.48 4.46
CA GLU A 112 -13.89 0.46 5.49
C GLU A 112 -12.77 0.93 6.41
N VAL A 113 -11.62 1.31 5.85
CA VAL A 113 -10.46 1.80 6.64
C VAL A 113 -10.82 3.05 7.43
N ALA A 114 -11.51 4.03 6.81
CA ALA A 114 -11.95 5.24 7.50
C ALA A 114 -12.95 4.94 8.63
N THR A 115 -13.86 3.98 8.43
CA THR A 115 -14.85 3.59 9.45
C THR A 115 -14.18 2.88 10.62
N PHE A 116 -13.24 1.97 10.34
CA PHE A 116 -12.44 1.30 11.38
C PHE A 116 -11.65 2.32 12.20
N LEU A 117 -10.89 3.20 11.53
CA LEU A 117 -10.05 4.22 12.16
C LEU A 117 -10.85 5.32 12.87
N GLY A 118 -12.11 5.56 12.50
CA GLY A 118 -13.00 6.47 13.21
C GLY A 118 -13.67 5.86 14.44
N HIS A 119 -13.68 4.53 14.54
CA HIS A 119 -14.28 3.81 15.67
C HIS A 119 -13.26 3.52 16.79
N VAL A 120 -12.03 3.11 16.44
CA VAL A 120 -10.97 2.76 17.40
C VAL A 120 -10.34 3.99 18.07
#